data_AF-A0A850MIL9-F1
#
_entry.id   AF-A0A850MIL9-F1
#
_cell.length_a   1.000
_cell.length_b   1.000
_cell.length_c   1.000
_cell.angle_alpha   90.00
_cell.angle_beta   90.00
_cell.angle_gamma   90.00
#
_symmetry.space_group_name_H-M   'P 1'
#
loop_
_entity.id
_entity.type
_entity.pdbx_description
1 polymer ?
#
loop_
_entity_poly.entity_id
_entity_poly.type
_entity_poly.pdbx_seq_one_letter_code
_entity_poly.pdbx_strand_id
1 'polypeptide(L)'
;MERIVYVHHPKVRKELIWQCLEKFYKLRKVDYLRKRPSTSELIDWIGVLMKAGISEKELVDAFPFLGTLIKKEQDYEMLTKEKDYSGERTFY
;
A
#
# COMPACT_ATOMS: atom_id res chain seq x y z
N MET A 1 4.54 -3.86 -14.23
CA MET A 1 3.46 -3.41 -13.33
C MET A 1 3.16 -1.93 -13.50
N GLU A 2 4.18 -1.07 -13.60
CA GLU A 2 4.05 0.39 -13.82
C GLU A 2 3.05 0.78 -14.94
N ARG A 3 3.11 0.14 -16.12
CA ARG A 3 2.14 0.37 -17.21
C ARG A 3 0.68 0.17 -16.80
N ILE A 4 0.40 -0.84 -15.97
CA ILE A 4 -0.97 -1.12 -15.49
C ILE A 4 -1.42 0.03 -14.57
N VAL A 5 -0.54 0.48 -13.68
CA VAL A 5 -0.85 1.60 -12.78
C VAL A 5 -1.19 2.86 -13.56
N TYR A 6 -0.43 3.20 -14.62
CA TYR A 6 -0.72 4.38 -15.44
C TYR A 6 -2.05 4.32 -16.21
N VAL A 7 -2.55 3.13 -16.54
CA VAL A 7 -3.88 2.98 -17.15
C VAL A 7 -4.99 3.40 -16.18
N HIS A 8 -4.83 3.10 -14.89
CA HIS A 8 -5.81 3.46 -13.86
C HIS A 8 -5.59 4.85 -13.28
N HIS A 9 -4.34 5.28 -13.15
CA HIS A 9 -3.93 6.52 -12.51
C HIS A 9 -2.97 7.30 -13.42
N PRO A 10 -3.44 7.89 -14.54
CA PRO A 10 -2.56 8.52 -15.53
C PRO A 10 -1.82 9.76 -15.03
N LYS A 11 -2.28 10.37 -13.92
CA LYS A 11 -1.68 11.58 -13.32
C LYS A 11 -0.79 11.28 -12.12
N VAL A 12 -0.57 10.01 -11.78
CA VAL A 12 0.26 9.64 -10.63
C VAL A 12 1.73 10.00 -10.90
N ARG A 13 2.42 10.50 -9.87
CA ARG A 13 3.87 10.76 -9.96
C ARG A 13 4.63 9.44 -10.00
N LYS A 14 5.68 9.38 -10.81
CA LYS A 14 6.48 8.17 -11.00
C LYS A 14 7.13 7.70 -9.69
N GLU A 15 7.61 8.64 -8.90
CA GLU A 15 8.25 8.41 -7.60
C GLU A 15 7.26 7.74 -6.62
N LEU A 16 6.00 8.18 -6.64
CA LEU A 16 4.94 7.58 -5.83
C LEU A 16 4.68 6.12 -6.27
N ILE A 17 4.65 5.84 -7.57
CA ILE A 17 4.49 4.47 -8.08
C ILE A 17 5.63 3.58 -7.60
N TRP A 18 6.87 4.05 -7.70
CA TRP A 18 8.04 3.26 -7.32
C TRP A 18 8.03 2.94 -5.82
N GLN A 19 7.75 3.92 -4.96
CA GLN A 19 7.60 3.70 -3.52
C GLN A 19 6.47 2.70 -3.20
N CYS A 20 5.33 2.83 -3.85
CA CYS A 20 4.22 1.90 -3.69
C CYS A 20 4.59 0.47 -4.13
N LEU A 21 5.31 0.33 -5.25
CA LEU A 21 5.74 -0.98 -5.76
C LEU A 21 6.76 -1.64 -4.83
N GLU A 22 7.73 -0.89 -4.33
CA GLU A 22 8.71 -1.40 -3.37
C GLU A 22 8.04 -1.95 -2.12
N LYS A 23 7.14 -1.16 -1.52
CA LYS A 23 6.36 -1.56 -0.34
C LYS A 23 5.44 -2.73 -0.62
N PHE A 24 4.78 -2.74 -1.76
CA PHE A 24 3.91 -3.84 -2.19
C PHE A 24 4.68 -5.15 -2.32
N TYR A 25 5.88 -5.14 -2.91
CA TYR A 25 6.71 -6.33 -3.01
C TYR A 25 7.28 -6.77 -1.66
N LYS A 26 7.63 -5.83 -0.77
CA LYS A 26 8.01 -6.17 0.62
C LYS A 26 6.88 -6.90 1.32
N LEU A 27 5.65 -6.36 1.25
CA LEU A 27 4.48 -6.97 1.86
C LEU A 27 4.17 -8.37 1.31
N ARG A 28 4.35 -8.60 -0.01
CA ARG A 28 4.16 -9.92 -0.62
C ARG A 28 5.18 -10.99 -0.21
N LYS A 29 6.31 -10.59 0.37
CA LYS A 29 7.33 -11.49 0.93
C LYS A 29 7.04 -11.92 2.36
N VAL A 30 6.01 -11.38 2.99
CA VAL A 30 5.60 -11.81 4.33
C VAL A 30 4.97 -13.20 4.23
N ASP A 31 5.64 -14.20 4.81
CA ASP A 31 5.32 -15.61 4.61
C ASP A 31 4.05 -16.06 5.35
N TYR A 32 3.68 -15.41 6.45
CA TYR A 32 2.49 -15.76 7.21
C TYR A 32 1.18 -15.20 6.63
N LEU A 33 1.24 -14.38 5.56
CA LEU A 33 0.04 -13.87 4.91
C LEU A 33 -0.73 -15.00 4.24
N ARG A 34 -1.94 -15.25 4.71
CA ARG A 34 -2.85 -16.23 4.10
C ARG A 34 -3.26 -15.79 2.70
N LYS A 35 -3.51 -14.49 2.51
CA LYS A 35 -3.76 -13.90 1.20
C LYS A 35 -2.81 -12.75 0.91
N ARG A 36 -1.94 -12.94 -0.08
CA ARG A 36 -1.06 -11.88 -0.57
C ARG A 36 -1.86 -10.81 -1.32
N PRO A 37 -1.50 -9.51 -1.18
CA PRO A 37 -2.16 -8.44 -1.90
C PRO A 37 -1.95 -8.57 -3.41
N SER A 38 -3.00 -8.35 -4.18
CA SER A 38 -3.11 -8.47 -5.63
C SER A 38 -2.80 -7.16 -6.34
N THR A 39 -2.69 -7.21 -7.67
CA THR A 39 -2.53 -6.02 -8.50
C THR A 39 -3.69 -5.05 -8.33
N SER A 40 -4.93 -5.54 -8.16
CA SER A 40 -6.10 -4.68 -7.94
C SER A 40 -6.02 -3.95 -6.61
N GLU A 41 -5.62 -4.64 -5.54
CA GLU A 41 -5.42 -4.03 -4.21
C GLU A 41 -4.30 -2.96 -4.25
N LEU A 42 -3.23 -3.15 -5.03
CA LEU A 42 -2.22 -2.12 -5.27
C LEU A 42 -2.78 -0.89 -5.98
N ILE A 43 -3.57 -1.10 -7.04
CA ILE A 43 -4.17 -0.02 -7.82
C ILE A 43 -5.12 0.80 -6.95
N ASP A 44 -5.96 0.12 -6.15
CA ASP A 44 -6.87 0.78 -5.22
C ASP A 44 -6.08 1.58 -4.17
N TRP A 45 -4.99 1.02 -3.65
CA TRP A 45 -4.16 1.69 -2.65
C TRP A 45 -3.54 2.98 -3.19
N ILE A 46 -2.96 2.95 -4.40
CA ILE A 46 -2.44 4.14 -5.07
C ILE A 46 -3.54 5.20 -5.24
N GLY A 47 -4.75 4.78 -5.60
CA GLY A 47 -5.89 5.70 -5.73
C GLY A 47 -6.28 6.37 -4.40
N VAL A 48 -6.26 5.63 -3.29
CA VAL A 48 -6.52 6.20 -1.95
C VAL A 48 -5.42 7.18 -1.55
N LEU A 49 -4.15 6.83 -1.76
CA LEU A 49 -3.01 7.71 -1.46
C LEU A 49 -3.09 9.04 -2.22
N MET A 50 -3.43 8.98 -3.51
CA MET A 50 -3.61 10.18 -4.33
C MET A 50 -4.76 11.06 -3.83
N LYS A 51 -5.89 10.45 -3.46
CA LYS A 51 -7.05 11.18 -2.92
C LYS A 51 -6.76 11.82 -1.57
N ALA A 52 -5.99 11.14 -0.73
CA ALA A 52 -5.55 11.63 0.57
C ALA A 52 -4.39 12.64 0.50
N GLY A 53 -3.85 12.90 -0.69
CA GLY A 53 -2.74 13.84 -0.88
C GLY A 53 -1.41 13.34 -0.31
N ILE A 54 -1.25 12.03 -0.08
CA ILE A 54 -0.04 11.46 0.49
C ILE A 54 1.13 11.59 -0.48
N SER A 55 2.24 12.12 0.01
CA SER A 55 3.48 12.22 -0.74
C SER A 55 4.32 10.95 -0.65
N GLU A 56 5.22 10.77 -1.61
CA GLU A 56 6.21 9.70 -1.63
C GLU A 56 7.13 9.71 -0.40
N LYS A 57 7.34 10.88 0.22
CA LYS A 57 8.13 11.02 1.45
C LYS A 57 7.39 10.45 2.66
N GLU A 58 6.09 10.74 2.77
CA GLU A 58 5.25 10.18 3.83
C GLU A 58 5.09 8.67 3.72
N LEU A 59 5.20 8.13 2.50
CA LEU A 59 5.24 6.69 2.33
C LEU A 59 6.50 6.05 2.90
N VAL A 60 7.67 6.70 2.93
CA VAL A 60 8.93 6.05 3.38
C VAL A 60 8.76 5.44 4.77
N ASP A 61 8.24 6.23 5.70
CA ASP A 61 8.17 5.87 7.12
C ASP A 61 6.87 5.17 7.52
N ALA A 62 5.90 5.03 6.62
CA ALA A 62 4.56 4.54 6.96
C ALA A 62 3.95 3.58 5.92
N PHE A 63 2.93 2.84 6.35
CA PHE A 63 2.02 2.07 5.49
C PHE A 63 0.58 2.60 5.66
N PRO A 64 0.30 3.84 5.21
CA PRO A 64 -1.03 4.42 5.35
C PRO A 64 -2.06 3.59 4.57
N PHE A 65 -3.28 3.47 5.08
CA PHE A 65 -4.38 2.74 4.43
C PHE A 65 -4.06 1.26 4.12
N LEU A 66 -3.35 0.57 5.03
CA LEU A 66 -2.98 -0.83 4.87
C LEU A 66 -4.19 -1.75 4.58
N GLY A 67 -5.38 -1.40 5.07
CA GLY A 67 -6.64 -2.14 4.81
C GLY A 67 -7.08 -2.12 3.34
N THR A 68 -6.47 -1.25 2.51
CA THR A 68 -6.65 -1.31 1.06
C THR A 68 -5.84 -2.44 0.44
N LEU A 69 -4.66 -2.75 1.00
CA LEU A 69 -3.80 -3.87 0.56
C LEU A 69 -4.26 -5.21 1.15
N ILE A 70 -4.66 -5.22 2.43
CA ILE A 70 -4.95 -6.45 3.18
C ILE A 70 -6.43 -6.47 3.57
N LYS A 71 -7.18 -7.38 2.93
CA LYS A 71 -8.63 -7.53 3.14
C LYS A 71 -9.01 -8.58 4.17
N LYS A 72 -8.07 -9.41 4.62
CA LYS A 72 -8.30 -10.41 5.65
C LYS A 72 -8.00 -9.78 7.00
N GLU A 73 -9.01 -9.69 7.84
CA GLU A 73 -8.95 -9.10 9.18
C GLU A 73 -7.83 -9.72 10.04
N GLN A 74 -7.69 -11.05 10.00
CA GLN A 74 -6.63 -11.76 10.74
C GLN A 74 -5.22 -11.38 10.25
N ASP A 75 -5.01 -11.31 8.93
CA ASP A 75 -3.72 -10.91 8.35
C ASP A 75 -3.43 -9.43 8.67
N TYR A 76 -4.48 -8.59 8.67
CA TYR A 76 -4.40 -7.18 9.02
C TYR A 76 -3.96 -6.97 10.47
N GLU A 77 -4.63 -7.61 11.41
CA GLU A 77 -4.30 -7.54 12.85
C GLU A 77 -2.90 -8.05 13.17
N MET A 78 -2.42 -9.06 12.43
CA MET A 78 -1.06 -9.56 12.60
C MET A 78 -0.03 -8.52 12.13
N LEU A 79 -0.26 -7.92 10.97
CA LEU A 79 0.64 -6.89 10.43
C LEU A 79 0.67 -5.63 11.31
N THR A 80 -0.47 -5.13 11.77
CA THR A 80 -0.51 -3.88 12.57
C THR A 80 0.20 -3.99 13.92
N LYS A 81 0.43 -5.21 14.42
CA LYS A 81 1.25 -5.46 15.61
C LYS A 81 2.75 -5.36 15.34
N GLU A 82 3.18 -5.45 14.09
CA GLU A 82 4.58 -5.25 13.71
C GLU A 82 4.91 -3.77 13.59
N LYS A 83 6.08 -3.37 14.11
CA LYS A 83 6.57 -1.98 14.08
C LYS A 83 6.65 -1.39 12.67
N ASP A 84 6.89 -2.23 11.66
CA ASP A 84 7.02 -1.82 10.27
C ASP A 84 5.68 -1.42 9.61
N TYR A 85 4.55 -1.83 10.19
CA TYR A 85 3.21 -1.62 9.64
C TYR A 85 2.24 -0.93 10.62
N SER A 86 2.66 -0.66 11.85
CA SER A 86 1.87 0.01 12.89
C SER A 86 1.64 1.52 12.65
N GLY A 87 2.14 2.08 11.55
CA GLY A 87 2.07 3.49 11.20
C GLY A 87 0.73 3.94 10.60
N GLU A 88 -0.40 3.52 11.18
CA GLU A 88 -1.71 4.03 10.81
C GLU A 88 -1.81 5.53 11.16
N ARG A 89 -1.49 6.41 10.21
CA ARG A 89 -2.15 7.72 10.16
C ARG A 89 -3.57 7.50 9.65
N THR A 90 -4.47 7.14 10.56
CA THR A 90 -5.91 7.21 10.33
C THR A 90 -6.28 8.68 10.30
N PHE A 91 -6.21 9.32 9.14
CA PHE A 91 -6.89 10.59 8.95
C PHE A 91 -8.37 10.29 8.80
N TYR A 92 -9.14 10.82 9.75
CA TYR A 92 -10.59 10.78 9.96
C TYR A 92 -11.45 10.38 8.75
#